data_AF-A0A2V7UIA7-F1
#
_entry.id   AF-A0A2V7UIA7-F1
#
_cell.length_a   1.000
_cell.length_b   1.000
_cell.length_c   1.000
_cell.angle_alpha   90.00
_cell.angle_beta   90.00
_cell.angle_gamma   90.00
#
_symmetry.space_group_name_H-M   'P 1'
#
loop_
_entity.id
_entity.type
_entity.pdbx_description
1 polymer ?
#
loop_
_entity_poly.entity_id
_entity_poly.type
_entity_poly.pdbx_seq_one_letter_code
_entity_poly.pdbx_strand_id
1 'polypeptide(L)'
;LRLPSKRFYRHIGLYADMPFDADGRLLERSDWDGRRGEWLPTEKDRAYVATLQKAVRDPAQIANWIAKPARGIKGHPFEYEYVRLD
;
A
#
# COMPACT_ATOMS: atom_id res chain seq x y z
N LEU A 1 -8.10 -9.36 4.57
CA LEU A 1 -6.90 -9.35 3.70
C LEU A 1 -6.58 -10.79 3.32
N ARG A 2 -6.22 -11.04 2.05
CA ARG A 2 -5.82 -12.36 1.55
C ARG A 2 -4.65 -12.21 0.57
N LEU A 3 -3.82 -13.25 0.44
CA LEU A 3 -2.80 -13.30 -0.59
C LEU A 3 -3.43 -13.63 -1.95
N PRO A 4 -3.00 -13.01 -3.05
CA PRO A 4 -3.42 -13.43 -4.38
C PRO A 4 -2.74 -14.74 -4.77
N SER A 5 -3.24 -15.35 -5.84
CA SER A 5 -2.58 -16.50 -6.48
C SER A 5 -1.12 -16.18 -6.85
N LYS A 6 -0.24 -17.20 -6.80
CA LYS A 6 1.16 -17.08 -7.24
C LYS A 6 1.31 -16.73 -8.72
N ARG A 7 0.25 -16.90 -9.50
CA ARG A 7 0.18 -16.59 -10.94
C ARG A 7 -0.14 -15.11 -11.22
N PHE A 8 -0.71 -14.40 -10.25
CA PHE A 8 -1.17 -13.03 -10.40
C PHE A 8 0.02 -12.06 -10.56
N TYR A 9 -0.10 -11.17 -11.54
CA TYR A 9 0.80 -10.01 -11.77
C TYR A 9 2.30 -10.34 -11.70
N ARG A 10 2.74 -11.23 -12.58
CA ARG A 10 4.14 -11.67 -12.70
C ARG A 10 4.79 -11.08 -13.94
N HIS A 11 6.05 -10.69 -13.82
CA HIS A 11 6.89 -10.23 -14.93
C HIS A 11 8.12 -11.15 -15.18
N ILE A 12 8.23 -12.25 -14.45
CA ILE A 12 9.35 -13.20 -14.53
C ILE A 12 8.82 -14.63 -14.37
N GLY A 13 9.37 -15.56 -15.16
CA GLY A 13 9.11 -16.99 -15.09
C GLY A 13 7.93 -17.43 -15.95
N LEU A 14 7.40 -18.62 -15.66
CA LEU A 14 6.38 -19.30 -16.48
C LEU A 14 5.10 -18.48 -16.71
N TYR A 15 4.71 -17.63 -15.75
CA TYR A 15 3.48 -16.84 -15.82
C TYR A 15 3.73 -15.38 -16.19
N ALA A 16 4.94 -15.04 -16.67
CA ALA A 16 5.29 -13.67 -17.01
C ALA A 16 4.31 -13.09 -18.04
N ASP A 17 3.79 -11.90 -17.73
CA ASP A 17 2.89 -11.10 -18.56
C ASP A 17 1.59 -11.80 -19.00
N MET A 18 1.23 -12.91 -18.34
CA MET A 18 -0.05 -13.60 -18.54
C MET A 18 -1.17 -12.94 -17.71
N PRO A 19 -2.39 -12.79 -18.27
CA PRO A 19 -3.53 -12.12 -17.64
C PRO A 19 -4.25 -13.00 -16.60
N PHE A 20 -3.62 -13.30 -15.47
CA PHE A 20 -4.25 -14.04 -14.37
C PHE A 20 -4.91 -13.11 -13.34
N ASP A 21 -6.18 -13.36 -12.99
CA ASP A 21 -6.88 -12.68 -11.89
C ASP A 21 -6.27 -12.97 -10.51
N ALA A 22 -6.71 -12.24 -9.47
CA ALA A 22 -6.20 -12.41 -8.10
C ALA A 22 -6.45 -13.82 -7.52
N ASP A 23 -7.41 -14.57 -8.07
CA ASP A 23 -7.72 -15.96 -7.68
C ASP A 23 -6.92 -16.99 -8.52
N GLY A 24 -6.22 -16.55 -9.58
CA GLY A 24 -5.39 -17.37 -10.45
C GLY A 24 -6.08 -17.92 -11.69
N ARG A 25 -7.24 -17.38 -12.08
CA ARG A 25 -7.94 -17.71 -13.34
C ARG A 25 -7.30 -16.95 -14.49
N LEU A 26 -7.03 -17.65 -15.59
CA LEU A 26 -6.58 -17.01 -16.82
C LEU A 26 -7.76 -16.28 -17.46
N LEU A 27 -7.57 -15.01 -17.79
CA LEU A 27 -8.55 -14.17 -18.46
C LEU A 27 -8.12 -13.89 -19.90
N GLU A 28 -9.05 -13.38 -20.71
CA GLU A 28 -8.68 -12.69 -21.93
C GLU A 28 -7.95 -11.38 -21.61
N ARG A 29 -7.07 -10.94 -22.52
CA ARG A 29 -6.26 -9.73 -22.31
C ARG A 29 -7.13 -8.47 -22.13
N SER A 30 -8.19 -8.35 -22.92
CA SER A 30 -9.15 -7.24 -22.82
C SER A 30 -9.83 -7.17 -21.45
N ASP A 31 -10.21 -8.33 -20.91
CA ASP A 31 -10.89 -8.42 -19.62
C ASP A 31 -9.94 -8.04 -18.49
N TRP A 32 -8.70 -8.51 -18.57
CA TRP A 32 -7.66 -8.12 -17.65
C TRP A 32 -7.39 -6.62 -17.68
N ASP A 33 -7.23 -6.03 -18.87
CA ASP A 33 -6.92 -4.61 -19.03
C ASP A 33 -8.08 -3.71 -18.56
N GLY A 34 -9.34 -4.15 -18.76
CA GLY A 34 -10.52 -3.45 -18.27
C GLY A 34 -10.70 -3.53 -16.76
N ARG A 35 -10.21 -4.60 -16.11
CA ARG A 35 -10.47 -4.90 -14.70
C ARG A 35 -9.26 -4.81 -13.78
N ARG A 36 -8.05 -4.60 -14.31
CA ARG A 36 -6.81 -4.51 -13.52
C ARG A 36 -6.88 -3.50 -12.36
N GLY A 37 -7.68 -2.44 -12.51
CA GLY A 37 -7.92 -1.45 -11.45
C GLY A 37 -8.68 -1.98 -10.23
N GLU A 38 -9.37 -3.11 -10.35
CA GLU A 38 -10.01 -3.79 -9.21
C GLU A 38 -8.97 -4.43 -8.26
N TRP A 39 -7.79 -4.77 -8.78
CA TRP A 39 -6.76 -5.50 -8.02
C TRP A 39 -5.50 -4.68 -7.75
N LEU A 40 -5.16 -3.76 -8.66
CA LEU A 40 -3.92 -2.98 -8.61
C LEU A 40 -4.26 -1.49 -8.45
N PRO A 41 -3.51 -0.75 -7.60
CA PRO A 41 -3.74 0.68 -7.44
C PRO A 41 -3.62 1.41 -8.77
N THR A 42 -4.69 2.13 -9.13
CA THR A 42 -4.75 2.97 -10.31
C THR A 42 -3.97 4.27 -10.09
N GLU A 43 -3.78 5.05 -11.16
CA GLU A 43 -3.17 6.38 -11.04
C GLU A 43 -3.99 7.30 -10.13
N LYS A 44 -5.31 7.22 -10.22
CA LYS A 44 -6.22 7.98 -9.35
C LYS A 44 -6.05 7.61 -7.88
N ASP A 45 -5.91 6.33 -7.57
CA ASP A 45 -5.68 5.87 -6.18
C ASP A 45 -4.34 6.38 -5.64
N ARG A 46 -3.29 6.30 -6.46
CA ARG A 46 -1.95 6.81 -6.09
C ARG A 46 -1.97 8.32 -5.86
N ALA A 47 -2.61 9.07 -6.77
CA ALA A 47 -2.75 10.51 -6.65
C ALA A 47 -3.51 10.89 -5.37
N TYR A 48 -4.60 10.18 -5.06
CA TYR A 48 -5.35 10.42 -3.82
C TYR A 48 -4.49 10.15 -2.58
N VAL A 49 -3.82 8.99 -2.49
CA VAL A 49 -2.93 8.67 -1.36
C VAL A 49 -1.84 9.71 -1.21
N ALA A 50 -1.25 10.19 -2.30
CA ALA A 50 -0.21 11.23 -2.25
C ALA A 50 -0.70 12.52 -1.57
N THR A 51 -1.98 12.90 -1.74
CA THR A 51 -2.55 14.08 -1.06
C THR A 51 -2.60 13.96 0.46
N LEU A 52 -2.62 12.73 0.99
CA LEU A 52 -2.64 12.44 2.43
C LEU A 52 -1.24 12.51 3.06
N GLN A 53 -0.18 12.37 2.26
CA GLN A 53 1.20 12.24 2.71
C GLN A 53 1.82 13.60 3.07
N LYS A 54 1.33 14.21 4.16
CA LYS A 54 1.86 15.46 4.72
C LYS A 54 2.61 15.18 6.02
N ALA A 55 3.81 15.74 6.16
CA ALA A 55 4.63 15.55 7.35
C ALA A 55 4.01 16.24 8.58
N VAL A 56 3.87 15.49 9.67
CA VAL A 56 3.50 15.97 11.00
C VAL A 56 4.72 15.78 11.90
N ARG A 57 5.27 16.87 12.44
CA ARG A 57 6.53 16.87 13.21
C ARG A 57 6.36 17.19 14.69
N ASP A 58 5.15 17.55 15.12
CA ASP A 58 4.84 17.74 16.54
C ASP A 58 4.87 16.36 17.24
N PRO A 59 5.69 16.15 18.29
CA PRO A 59 5.80 14.88 19.01
C PRO A 59 4.46 14.35 19.55
N ALA A 60 3.48 15.22 19.78
CA ALA A 60 2.17 14.85 20.29
C ALA A 60 1.13 14.55 19.19
N GLN A 61 1.46 14.70 17.90
CA GLN A 61 0.51 14.58 16.80
C GLN A 61 0.86 13.47 15.81
N ILE A 62 -0.17 13.01 15.11
CA ILE A 62 -0.07 12.00 14.05
C ILE A 62 -0.91 12.45 12.85
N ALA A 63 -0.44 12.12 11.65
CA ALA A 63 -1.20 12.36 10.43
C ALA A 63 -2.54 11.61 10.46
N ASN A 64 -3.61 12.25 10.00
CA ASN A 64 -4.99 11.75 10.12
C ASN A 64 -5.26 10.36 9.50
N TRP A 65 -4.40 9.88 8.59
CA TRP A 65 -4.56 8.60 7.90
C TRP A 65 -3.99 7.40 8.68
N ILE A 66 -3.31 7.62 9.81
CA ILE A 66 -2.74 6.56 10.64
C ILE A 66 -3.03 6.79 12.13
N ALA A 67 -3.34 5.72 12.85
CA ALA A 67 -3.65 5.78 14.27
C ALA A 67 -2.38 5.84 15.14
N LYS A 68 -2.56 6.26 16.40
CA LYS A 68 -1.51 6.26 17.41
C LYS A 68 -0.96 4.85 17.69
N PRO A 69 0.37 4.66 17.76
CA PRO A 69 0.94 3.38 18.12
C PRO A 69 0.53 3.00 19.54
N ALA A 70 0.41 1.70 19.79
CA ALA A 70 -0.02 1.20 21.10
C ALA A 70 0.96 1.54 22.23
N ARG A 71 2.27 1.67 21.91
CA ARG A 71 3.34 1.99 22.86
C ARG A 71 4.45 2.78 22.15
N GLY A 72 5.20 3.56 22.92
CA GLY A 72 6.43 4.21 22.46
C GLY A 72 7.62 3.25 22.40
N ILE A 73 8.81 3.80 22.19
CA ILE A 73 10.05 3.04 21.96
C ILE A 73 10.95 3.14 23.21
N LYS A 74 11.58 2.03 23.60
CA LYS A 74 12.51 1.95 24.77
C LYS A 74 11.93 2.48 26.08
N GLY A 75 10.63 2.29 26.30
CA GLY A 75 9.95 2.74 27.52
C GLY A 75 9.63 4.25 27.54
N HIS A 76 9.98 4.99 26.50
CA HIS A 76 9.54 6.38 26.37
C HIS A 76 8.07 6.46 25.96
N PRO A 77 7.35 7.53 26.36
CA PRO A 77 5.98 7.77 25.93
C PRO A 77 5.92 8.08 24.42
N PHE A 78 4.70 8.12 23.87
CA PHE A 78 4.51 8.47 22.46
C PHE A 78 4.97 9.91 22.17
N GLU A 79 4.73 10.82 23.10
CA GLU A 79 5.00 12.25 23.02
C GLU A 79 6.50 12.59 23.20
N TYR A 80 7.35 11.56 23.34
CA TYR A 80 8.79 11.76 23.43
C TYR A 80 9.35 12.31 22.13
N GLU A 81 10.28 13.25 22.23
CA GLU A 81 10.99 13.80 21.08
C GLU A 81 11.98 12.76 20.52
N TYR A 82 11.51 11.94 19.58
CA TYR A 82 12.33 10.87 18.98
C TYR A 82 13.37 11.37 17.99
N VAL A 83 13.21 12.58 17.45
CA VAL A 83 14.11 13.18 16.46
C VAL A 83 14.30 14.64 16.81
N ARG A 84 15.56 15.09 16.84
CA ARG A 84 15.95 16.49 16.96
C ARG A 84 16.52 16.96 15.62
N LEU A 85 16.16 18.17 15.20
CA LEU A 85 16.47 18.73 13.88
C LEU A 85 17.32 20.01 13.97
N ASP A 86 17.85 20.31 15.15
CA ASP A 86 18.80 21.38 15.41
C ASP A 86 20.18 21.15 14.77
#